data_AF-A0A922YHH8-F1
#
_entry.id   AF-A0A922YHH8-F1
#
_cell.length_a   1.000
_cell.length_b   1.000
_cell.length_c   1.000
_cell.angle_alpha   90.00
_cell.angle_beta   90.00
_cell.angle_gamma   90.00
#
_symmetry.space_group_name_H-M   'P 1'
#
loop_
_entity.id
_entity.type
_entity.pdbx_description
1 polymer ?
#
loop_
_entity_poly.entity_id
_entity_poly.type
_entity_poly.pdbx_seq_one_letter_code
_entity_poly.pdbx_strand_id
1 'polypeptide(L)' 'MRSNPSADGFTIGAKGDEQVIADYPTALAELHRMDVPRWRRPNPESGNWGIVTGQSWRRVRLSSLIGGDA' A
#
# COMPACT_ATOMS: atom_id res chain seq x y z
N MET A 1 6.34 -25.87 -12.97
CA MET A 1 6.29 -24.40 -13.05
C MET A 1 5.35 -23.92 -11.95
N ARG A 2 5.85 -23.30 -10.88
CA ARG A 2 4.99 -22.65 -9.87
C ARG A 2 4.96 -21.17 -10.23
N SER A 3 3.89 -20.73 -10.88
CA SER A 3 3.67 -19.31 -11.18
C SER A 3 3.68 -18.55 -9.85
N ASN A 4 4.63 -17.61 -9.75
CA ASN A 4 4.78 -16.72 -8.61
C ASN A 4 3.90 -15.49 -8.86
N PRO A 5 2.79 -15.24 -8.15
CA PRO A 5 2.04 -14.01 -8.32
C PRO A 5 2.72 -12.93 -7.48
N SER A 6 3.67 -12.22 -8.07
CA SER A 6 4.11 -10.92 -7.54
C SER A 6 4.25 -9.89 -8.67
N ALA A 7 3.52 -10.10 -9.78
CA ALA A 7 3.58 -9.29 -10.99
C ALA A 7 2.28 -8.51 -11.29
N ASP A 8 1.26 -8.55 -10.42
CA ASP A 8 -0.12 -8.22 -10.86
C ASP A 8 -0.70 -6.90 -10.32
N GLY A 9 0.04 -6.10 -9.55
CA GLY A 9 -0.37 -4.74 -9.15
C GLY A 9 -0.46 -4.46 -7.64
N PHE A 10 -1.00 -3.30 -7.30
CA PHE A 10 -1.21 -2.81 -5.94
C PHE A 10 -2.59 -3.19 -5.42
N THR A 11 -2.65 -3.97 -4.34
CA THR A 11 -3.92 -4.38 -3.72
C THR A 11 -4.35 -3.39 -2.64
N ILE A 12 -5.51 -2.76 -2.85
CA ILE A 12 -6.11 -1.78 -1.93
C ILE A 12 -7.56 -2.14 -1.61
N GLY A 13 -8.07 -1.67 -0.48
CA GLY A 13 -9.46 -1.92 -0.04
C GLY A 13 -9.56 -2.68 1.27
N ALA A 14 -10.79 -2.77 1.79
CA ALA A 14 -11.10 -3.53 3.00
C ALA A 14 -11.03 -5.04 2.75
N LYS A 15 -10.94 -5.82 3.82
CA LYS A 15 -10.92 -7.28 3.73
C LYS A 15 -12.20 -7.79 3.09
N GLY A 16 -12.12 -8.47 1.96
CA GLY A 16 -13.27 -8.98 1.20
C GLY A 16 -13.70 -8.07 0.05
N ASP A 17 -13.26 -6.82 0.03
CA ASP A 17 -13.55 -5.81 -1.00
C ASP A 17 -12.24 -5.27 -1.62
N GLU A 18 -11.21 -6.11 -1.69
CA GLU A 18 -9.94 -5.72 -2.27
C GLU A 18 -9.99 -5.62 -3.79
N GLN A 19 -9.39 -4.56 -4.32
CA GLN A 19 -9.15 -4.37 -5.74
C GLN A 19 -7.64 -4.37 -6.01
N VAL A 20 -7.25 -4.95 -7.15
CA VAL A 20 -5.87 -4.95 -7.63
C VAL A 20 -5.76 -3.94 -8.76
N ILE A 21 -4.87 -2.97 -8.60
CA ILE A 21 -4.64 -1.90 -9.57
C ILE A 21 -3.19 -2.00 -10.06
N ALA A 22 -2.99 -2.19 -11.36
CA ALA A 22 -1.64 -2.41 -11.91
C ALA A 22 -0.71 -1.19 -11.75
N ASP A 23 -1.27 0.02 -11.87
CA ASP A 23 -0.52 1.27 -11.92
C ASP A 23 -0.44 1.97 -10.55
N TYR A 24 0.75 2.47 -10.21
CA TYR A 24 1.01 3.10 -8.92
C TYR A 24 0.23 4.42 -8.74
N PRO A 25 0.32 5.41 -9.65
CA PRO A 25 -0.49 6.64 -9.59
C PRO A 25 -1.98 6.37 -9.41
N THR A 26 -2.52 5.41 -10.15
CA THR A 26 -3.94 5.04 -10.10
C THR A 26 -4.28 4.43 -8.74
N ALA A 27 -3.46 3.49 -8.26
CA ALA A 27 -3.67 2.86 -6.96
C ALA A 27 -3.61 3.88 -5.82
N LEU A 28 -2.65 4.81 -5.89
CA LEU A 28 -2.51 5.88 -4.90
C LEU A 28 -3.72 6.81 -4.93
N ALA A 29 -4.20 7.20 -6.11
CA ALA A 29 -5.38 8.04 -6.26
C ALA A 29 -6.64 7.37 -5.67
N GLU A 30 -6.89 6.10 -5.99
CA GLU A 30 -8.01 5.35 -5.42
C GLU A 30 -7.88 5.19 -3.90
N LEU A 31 -6.68 4.88 -3.41
CA LEU A 31 -6.41 4.76 -1.97
C LEU A 31 -6.68 6.08 -1.23
N HIS A 32 -6.35 7.22 -1.83
CA HIS A 32 -6.63 8.55 -1.26
C HIS A 32 -8.13 8.90 -1.22
N ARG A 33 -8.96 8.29 -2.07
CA ARG A 33 -10.42 8.51 -2.09
C ARG A 33 -11.18 7.64 -1.07
N MET A 34 -10.54 6.63 -0.51
CA MET A 34 -11.14 5.79 0.53
C MET A 34 -11.33 6.58 1.82
N ASP A 35 -12.49 6.44 2.46
CA ASP A 35 -12.76 7.00 3.78
C ASP A 35 -11.73 6.51 4.82
N VAL A 36 -11.43 5.21 4.77
CA VAL A 36 -10.33 4.60 5.53
C VAL A 36 -9.41 3.84 4.57
N PRO A 37 -8.23 4.40 4.23
CA PRO A 37 -7.31 3.79 3.27
C PRO A 37 -6.77 2.46 3.80
N ARG A 38 -6.84 1.42 2.97
CA ARG A 38 -6.37 0.07 3.30
C ARG A 38 -5.62 -0.54 2.14
N TRP A 39 -4.53 -1.24 2.43
CA TRP A 39 -3.71 -1.92 1.41
C TRP A 39 -3.10 -3.21 1.95
N ARG A 40 -2.74 -4.12 1.05
CA ARG A 40 -2.00 -5.33 1.43
C ARG A 40 -0.51 -5.05 1.44
N ARG A 41 0.17 -5.55 2.47
CA ARG A 41 1.63 -5.50 2.61
C ARG A 41 2.16 -6.93 2.83
N PRO A 42 3.26 -7.35 2.18
CA PRO A 42 3.93 -8.59 2.54
C PRO A 42 4.40 -8.54 3.99
N ASN A 43 4.06 -9.55 4.80
CA ASN A 43 4.64 -9.71 6.14
C ASN A 43 5.84 -10.65 6.07
N PRO A 44 7.09 -10.14 6.23
CA PRO A 44 8.28 -10.97 6.09
C PRO A 44 8.39 -12.05 7.17
N GLU A 45 7.78 -11.86 8.33
CA GLU A 45 7.90 -12.80 9.47
C GLU A 45 6.97 -14.02 9.38
N SER A 46 5.82 -13.90 8.74
CA SER A 46 4.81 -14.98 8.69
C SER A 46 4.55 -15.51 7.27
N GLY A 47 5.17 -14.93 6.24
CA GLY A 47 4.91 -15.27 4.83
C GLY A 47 3.51 -14.89 4.32
N ASN A 48 2.65 -14.33 5.16
CA ASN A 48 1.28 -13.91 4.85
C ASN A 48 1.24 -12.43 4.46
N TRP A 49 0.23 -12.04 3.68
CA TRP A 49 -0.01 -10.63 3.35
C TRP A 49 -1.02 -10.03 4.33
N GLY A 50 -0.58 -9.08 5.16
CA GLY A 50 -1.45 -8.38 6.10
C GLY A 50 -2.17 -7.21 5.44
N ILE A 51 -3.35 -6.85 5.96
CA ILE A 51 -4.01 -5.57 5.61
C ILE A 51 -3.47 -4.50 6.55
N VAL A 52 -2.94 -3.45 5.95
CA VAL A 52 -2.57 -2.22 6.66
C VAL A 52 -3.75 -1.25 6.55
N THR A 53 -4.05 -0.58 7.66
CA THR A 53 -5.03 0.51 7.71
C THR A 53 -4.28 1.83 7.92
N GLY A 54 -4.43 2.76 6.99
CA GLY A 54 -3.88 4.10 7.12
C GLY A 54 -4.71 4.91 8.11
N GLN A 55 -4.03 5.57 9.04
CA GLN A 55 -4.68 6.35 10.10
C GLN A 55 -4.79 7.83 9.75
N SER A 56 -3.79 8.38 9.07
CA SER A 56 -3.74 9.80 8.74
C SER A 56 -2.77 10.05 7.57
N TRP A 57 -3.10 11.04 6.74
CA TRP A 57 -2.19 11.56 5.72
C TRP A 57 -1.36 12.69 6.31
N ARG A 58 -0.04 12.64 6.14
CA ARG A 58 0.87 13.70 6.57
C ARG A 58 1.73 14.14 5.40
N ARG A 59 1.67 15.42 5.05
CA ARG A 59 2.63 16.03 4.14
C ARG A 59 3.96 16.18 4.87
N VAL A 60 5.02 15.61 4.30
CA VAL A 60 6.37 15.67 4.84
C VAL A 60 7.30 16.32 3.84
N ARG A 61 8.33 17.03 4.31
CA ARG A 61 9.42 17.49 3.45
C ARG A 61 10.32 16.30 3.12
N LEU A 62 10.88 16.29 1.91
CA LEU A 62 11.81 15.24 1.50
C LEU A 62 13.03 15.19 2.42
N SER A 63 13.60 16.35 2.80
CA SER A 63 14.74 16.46 3.71
C SER A 63 14.53 15.71 5.04
N SER A 64 13.31 15.78 5.58
CA SER A 64 12.94 15.11 6.83
C SER A 64 12.83 13.57 6.71
N LEU A 65 12.80 13.01 5.49
CA LEU A 65 12.79 11.56 5.25
C LEU A 65 14.18 10.98 5.01
N ILE A 66 15.11 11.77 4.48
CA ILE A 66 16.48 11.35 4.13
C ILE A 66 17.50 11.68 5.23
N GLY A 67 17.04 12.09 6.42
CA GLY A 67 17.90 12.39 7.57
C GLY A 67 18.63 13.74 7.50
N GLY A 68 18.20 14.65 6.60
CA GLY A 68 18.83 15.95 6.37
C GLY A 68 18.18 17.08 7.17
N ASP A 69 17.95 16.89 8.47
CA ASP A 69 17.49 17.93 9.38
C ASP A 69 18.47 18.01 10.56
N ALA A 70 19.45 18.91 10.42
CA ALA A 70 20.32 19.45 11.45
C ALA A 70 20.48 20.95 11.19
#